data_AF-A0AAV8ZZ33-F1
#
_entry.id   AF-A0AAV8ZZ33-F1
#
_cell.length_a   1.000
_cell.length_b   1.000
_cell.length_c   1.000
_cell.angle_alpha   90.00
_cell.angle_beta   90.00
_cell.angle_gamma   90.00
#
_symmetry.space_group_name_H-M   'P 1'
#
loop_
_entity.id
_entity.type
_entity.pdbx_description
1 polymer ?
#
loop_
_entity_poly.entity_id
_entity_poly.type
_entity_poly.pdbx_seq_one_letter_code
_entity_poly.pdbx_strand_id
1 'polypeptide(L)' 'YSKFNSVCYRKINTKISEKRKRVVLDLVKKFEVVGHLRKGESATSLSKIYNVPRMMINDLK' A
#
# COMPACT_ATOMS: atom_id res chain seq x y z
N TYR A 1 12.61 -28.21 45.30
CA TYR A 1 13.22 -26.96 44.80
C TYR A 1 13.76 -27.22 43.40
N SER A 2 13.50 -26.50 42.32
CA SER A 2 12.48 -25.52 41.93
C SER A 2 12.54 -25.56 40.40
N LYS A 3 11.42 -25.74 39.71
CA LYS A 3 11.36 -25.74 38.24
C LYS A 3 11.60 -24.30 37.78
N PHE A 4 12.75 -24.01 37.19
CA PHE A 4 13.01 -22.71 36.57
C PHE A 4 12.16 -22.59 35.29
N ASN A 5 11.08 -21.81 35.40
CA ASN A 5 10.19 -21.45 34.31
C ASN A 5 10.98 -20.70 33.22
N SER A 6 11.04 -21.26 32.00
CA SER A 6 11.46 -20.49 30.84
C SER A 6 10.35 -19.50 30.49
N VAL A 7 10.53 -18.26 30.91
CA VAL A 7 9.63 -17.17 30.54
C VAL A 7 9.89 -16.85 29.07
N CYS A 8 9.05 -17.39 28.19
CA CYS A 8 9.05 -17.07 26.77
C CYS A 8 8.59 -15.61 26.58
N TYR A 9 9.53 -14.68 26.38
CA TYR A 9 9.18 -13.32 26.00
C TYR A 9 8.66 -13.31 24.55
N ARG A 10 7.34 -13.22 24.40
CA ARG A 10 6.69 -12.98 23.11
C ARG A 10 7.08 -11.58 22.65
N LYS A 11 8.01 -11.48 21.70
CA LYS A 11 8.38 -10.23 20.99
C LYS A 11 7.10 -9.64 20.37
N ILE A 12 6.54 -8.60 20.98
CA ILE A 12 5.47 -7.81 20.38
C ILE A 12 6.14 -6.94 19.33
N ASN A 13 5.94 -7.27 18.07
CA ASN A 13 6.42 -6.49 16.94
C ASN A 13 5.56 -5.22 16.86
N THR A 14 5.96 -4.16 17.57
CA THR A 14 5.29 -2.86 17.54
C THR A 14 5.50 -2.26 16.16
N LYS A 15 4.58 -2.54 15.23
CA LYS A 15 4.49 -1.83 13.97
C LYS A 15 4.17 -0.37 14.28
N ILE A 16 5.20 0.46 14.38
CA ILE A 16 5.07 1.90 14.16
C ILE A 16 4.35 2.01 12.81
N SER A 17 3.12 2.54 12.81
CA SER A 17 2.40 2.78 11.56
C SER A 17 3.14 3.90 10.84
N GLU A 18 4.17 3.54 10.06
CA GLU A 18 4.86 4.51 9.22
C GLU A 18 3.82 5.20 8.36
N LYS A 19 3.60 6.48 8.66
CA LYS A 19 2.63 7.31 7.96
C LYS A 19 3.00 7.27 6.49
N ARG A 20 2.08 6.78 5.65
CA ARG A 20 2.34 6.65 4.22
C ARG A 20 2.72 8.01 3.64
N LYS A 21 3.81 8.05 2.88
CA LYS A 21 4.21 9.24 2.13
C LYS A 21 3.12 9.58 1.12
N ARG A 22 2.73 10.85 1.04
CA ARG A 22 1.80 11.33 0.01
C ARG A 22 2.53 11.37 -1.32
N VAL A 23 1.94 10.75 -2.33
CA VAL A 23 2.39 10.87 -3.72
C VAL A 23 1.43 11.80 -4.44
N VAL A 24 1.95 12.86 -5.06
CA VAL A 24 1.17 13.79 -5.85
C VAL A 24 1.26 13.36 -7.30
N LEU A 25 0.11 13.05 -7.90
CA LEU A 25 0.00 12.77 -9.32
C LEU A 25 -0.50 14.03 -10.03
N ASP A 26 0.13 14.37 -11.15
CA ASP A 26 -0.32 15.45 -12.02
C ASP A 26 -1.69 15.14 -12.64
N LEU A 27 -2.45 16.18 -12.99
CA LEU A 27 -3.80 16.05 -13.54
C LEU A 27 -3.82 15.25 -14.83
N VAL A 28 -2.86 15.47 -15.72
CA VAL A 28 -2.74 14.74 -17.00
C VAL A 28 -2.62 13.24 -16.75
N LYS A 29 -1.75 12.84 -15.83
CA LYS A 29 -1.55 11.43 -15.46
C LYS A 29 -2.79 10.80 -14.83
N LYS A 30 -3.61 11.58 -14.11
CA LYS A 30 -4.88 11.07 -13.56
C LYS A 30 -5.87 10.74 -14.68
N PHE A 31 -5.96 11.60 -15.71
CA PHE A 31 -6.81 11.34 -16.87
C PHE A 31 -6.36 10.11 -17.65
N GLU A 32 -5.04 9.93 -17.82
CA GLU A 32 -4.51 8.72 -18.45
C GLU A 32 -4.91 7.46 -17.67
N VAL A 33 -4.70 7.45 -16.34
CA VAL A 33 -5.09 6.33 -15.46
C VAL A 33 -6.58 5.99 -15.61
N VAL A 34 -7.45 7.00 -15.61
CA VAL A 34 -8.90 6.80 -15.83
C VAL A 34 -9.17 6.21 -17.22
N GLY A 35 -8.46 6.68 -18.24
CA GLY A 35 -8.54 6.14 -19.60
C GLY A 35 -8.16 4.65 -19.65
N HIS A 36 -7.08 4.25 -18.99
CA HIS A 36 -6.66 2.85 -18.90
C HIS A 36 -7.64 1.98 -18.11
N LEU A 37 -8.19 2.50 -17.00
CA LEU A 37 -9.22 1.81 -16.23
C LEU A 37 -10.48 1.54 -17.07
N ARG A 38 -10.90 2.50 -17.91
CA ARG A 38 -12.02 2.32 -18.85
C ARG A 38 -11.76 1.28 -19.93
N LYS A 39 -10.49 1.09 -20.32
CA LYS A 39 -10.08 0.03 -21.25
C LYS A 39 -10.05 -1.36 -20.61
N GLY A 40 -10.27 -1.46 -19.29
CA GLY A 40 -10.27 -2.72 -18.54
C GLY A 40 -8.89 -3.11 -18.00
N GLU A 41 -7.90 -2.20 -18.00
CA GLU A 41 -6.61 -2.47 -17.40
C GLU A 41 -6.71 -2.62 -15.88
N SER A 42 -5.89 -3.50 -15.31
CA SER A 42 -5.95 -3.80 -13.88
C SER A 42 -5.36 -2.66 -13.05
N ALA A 43 -5.97 -2.34 -11.91
CA ALA A 43 -5.40 -1.38 -10.95
C ALA A 43 -4.00 -1.79 -10.47
N THR A 44 -3.70 -3.10 -10.45
CA THR A 44 -2.40 -3.63 -10.06
C THR A 44 -1.32 -3.33 -11.09
N SER A 45 -1.60 -3.46 -12.39
CA SER A 45 -0.66 -3.08 -13.45
C SER A 45 -0.42 -1.57 -13.45
N LEU A 46 -1.49 -0.78 -13.34
CA LEU A 46 -1.39 0.69 -13.30
C LEU A 46 -0.62 1.20 -12.08
N SER A 47 -0.76 0.55 -10.93
CA SER A 47 0.01 0.90 -9.73
C SER A 47 1.52 0.80 -9.94
N LYS A 48 1.98 -0.18 -10.73
CA LYS A 48 3.39 -0.37 -11.06
C LYS A 48 3.88 0.65 -12.10
N ILE A 49 3.08 0.90 -13.14
CA ILE A 49 3.41 1.83 -14.23
C ILE A 49 3.55 3.26 -13.70
N TYR A 50 2.58 3.71 -12.91
CA TYR A 50 2.55 5.07 -12.38
C TYR A 50 3.28 5.21 -11.03
N ASN A 51 3.87 4.12 -10.52
CA ASN A 51 4.55 4.05 -9.22
C ASN A 51 3.72 4.66 -8.08
N VAL A 52 2.44 4.29 -8.03
CA VAL A 52 1.49 4.83 -7.04
C VAL A 52 0.77 3.70 -6.31
N PRO A 53 0.35 3.93 -5.06
CA PRO A 53 -0.37 2.90 -4.31
C PRO A 53 -1.64 2.47 -5.04
N ARG A 54 -1.91 1.16 -5.04
CA ARG A 54 -3.14 0.60 -5.62
C ARG A 54 -4.42 1.26 -5.10
N MET A 55 -4.45 1.66 -3.82
CA MET A 55 -5.58 2.42 -3.27
C MET A 55 -5.84 3.70 -4.05
N MET A 56 -4.78 4.46 -4.39
CA MET A 56 -4.92 5.71 -5.12
C MET A 56 -5.49 5.50 -6.53
N ILE A 57 -5.15 4.39 -7.19
CA ILE A 57 -5.74 4.01 -8.48
C ILE A 57 -7.23 3.66 -8.30
N ASN A 58 -7.59 2.97 -7.23
CA ASN A 58 -8.98 2.64 -6.93
C ASN A 58 -9.81 3.88 -6.57
N ASP A 59 -9.22 4.88 -5.92
CA ASP A 59 -9.89 6.16 -5.60
C ASP A 59 -10.19 7.00 -6.86
N LEU A 60 -9.54 6.68 -7.99
CA LEU A 60 -9.76 7.32 -9.29
C LEU A 60 -10.84 6.62 -10.13
N LYS A 61 -11.34 5.47 -9.70
CA LYS A 61 -12.41 4.72 -10.39
C LYS A 61 -13.78 5.34 -10.09
#